data_AF-A0A1G1YVP6-F1
#
_entry.id   AF-A0A1G1YVP6-F1
#
_cell.length_a   1.000
_cell.length_b   1.000
_cell.length_c   1.000
_cell.angle_alpha   90.00
_cell.angle_beta   90.00
_cell.angle_gamma   90.00
#
_symmetry.space_group_name_H-M   'P 1'
#
loop_
_entity.id
_entity.type
_entity.pdbx_description
1 polymer ?
#
loop_
_entity_poly.entity_id
_entity_poly.type
_entity_poly.pdbx_seq_one_letter_code
_entity_poly.pdbx_strand_id
1 'polypeptide(L)'
;MGKHERESIEEAEKIIVKLLNNESLSKSDLKNHWLEHTRSIAKKIKKDFSDITSVRHLGNDYATIGDISFMYYGQEIIVEAKMSDKKSGRGTKANISQNALTENKLFGGGVDSWSEFRNKKRHDLWVMKYLDEFKEYPENLPQDKENKARYLRKFKKKNKKAAEILNEIQKRDRREKEEYLLYLSKQKQIPENIRRFLSLIILGIHKKEKISALIRSDDFIFKAQKLILYYGNLSDKKIIVSSEDVGSSLKKILSKFKYFKINFSPDVTCCKLVGVDSKGNNVTLLQIVLHWKNIAQGIKTPCLNIFD
;
A
#
# COMPACT_ATOMS: atom_id res chain seq x y z
N MET A 1 -7.73 -4.56 -8.29
CA MET A 1 -8.06 -4.57 -9.73
C MET A 1 -7.60 -5.88 -10.33
N GLY A 2 -8.45 -6.52 -11.13
CA GLY A 2 -8.13 -7.73 -11.89
C GLY A 2 -7.19 -7.44 -13.07
N LYS A 3 -6.68 -8.48 -13.74
CA LYS A 3 -5.76 -8.33 -14.89
C LYS A 3 -6.41 -7.55 -16.05
N HIS A 4 -7.68 -7.82 -16.35
CA HIS A 4 -8.44 -7.17 -17.43
C HIS A 4 -8.76 -5.69 -17.17
N GLU A 5 -8.94 -5.31 -15.89
CA GLU A 5 -9.14 -3.90 -15.53
C GLU A 5 -7.86 -3.07 -15.75
N ARG A 6 -6.68 -3.70 -15.72
CA ARG A 6 -5.40 -3.00 -15.85
C ARG A 6 -5.12 -2.55 -17.28
N GLU A 7 -5.43 -3.39 -18.27
CA GLU A 7 -5.29 -3.04 -19.69
C GLU A 7 -6.23 -1.88 -20.06
N SER A 8 -7.50 -1.96 -19.63
CA SER A 8 -8.48 -0.90 -19.87
C SER A 8 -8.09 0.45 -19.22
N ILE A 9 -7.44 0.41 -18.06
CA ILE A 9 -6.93 1.63 -17.39
C ILE A 9 -5.71 2.20 -18.14
N GLU A 10 -4.78 1.36 -18.59
CA GLU A 10 -3.63 1.85 -19.38
C GLU A 10 -4.08 2.52 -20.68
N GLU A 11 -5.07 1.93 -21.36
CA GLU A 11 -5.69 2.55 -22.53
C GLU A 11 -6.33 3.90 -22.17
N ALA A 12 -7.01 3.98 -21.03
CA ALA A 12 -7.61 5.21 -20.54
C ALA A 12 -6.55 6.31 -20.26
N GLU A 13 -5.40 5.95 -19.69
CA GLU A 13 -4.26 6.87 -19.52
C GLU A 13 -3.75 7.40 -20.87
N LYS A 14 -3.60 6.52 -21.88
CA LYS A 14 -3.21 6.92 -23.25
C LYS A 14 -4.26 7.83 -23.91
N ILE A 15 -5.54 7.61 -23.65
CA ILE A 15 -6.62 8.50 -24.13
C ILE A 15 -6.49 9.89 -23.50
N ILE A 16 -6.15 9.99 -22.21
CA ILE A 16 -5.89 11.30 -21.58
C ILE A 16 -4.75 12.01 -22.30
N VAL A 17 -3.64 11.32 -22.60
CA VAL A 17 -2.50 11.89 -23.34
C VAL A 17 -2.93 12.45 -24.69
N LYS A 18 -3.67 11.66 -25.49
CA LYS A 18 -4.22 12.10 -26.79
C LYS A 18 -5.07 13.38 -26.63
N LEU A 19 -5.98 13.39 -25.67
CA LEU A 19 -6.84 14.54 -25.40
C LEU A 19 -6.05 15.79 -25.00
N LEU A 20 -4.99 15.63 -24.21
CA LEU A 20 -4.13 16.73 -23.80
C LEU A 20 -3.28 17.27 -24.96
N ASN A 21 -2.84 16.41 -25.88
CA ASN A 21 -2.16 16.79 -27.14
C ASN A 21 -3.11 17.31 -28.24
N ASN A 22 -4.43 17.38 -27.99
CA ASN A 22 -5.46 17.73 -28.98
C ASN A 22 -5.52 16.75 -30.17
N GLU A 23 -5.15 15.49 -29.97
CA GLU A 23 -5.27 14.43 -30.96
C GLU A 23 -6.71 13.91 -31.05
N SER A 24 -7.10 13.41 -32.23
CA SER A 24 -8.41 12.79 -32.43
C SER A 24 -8.47 11.39 -31.81
N LEU A 25 -9.62 11.04 -31.23
CA LEU A 25 -9.84 9.71 -30.68
C LEU A 25 -10.26 8.73 -31.78
N SER A 26 -9.67 7.54 -31.77
CA SER A 26 -10.02 6.44 -32.66
C SER A 26 -11.34 5.77 -32.26
N LYS A 27 -11.90 4.93 -33.15
CA LYS A 27 -13.11 4.14 -32.84
C LYS A 27 -12.93 3.19 -31.67
N SER A 28 -11.72 2.69 -31.42
CA SER A 28 -11.43 1.84 -30.25
C SER A 28 -11.35 2.65 -28.96
N ASP A 29 -10.73 3.84 -29.01
CA ASP A 29 -10.68 4.75 -27.84
C ASP A 29 -12.09 5.10 -27.36
N LEU A 30 -13.01 5.33 -28.30
CA LEU A 30 -14.41 5.65 -28.00
C LEU A 30 -15.20 4.51 -27.33
N LYS A 31 -14.68 3.28 -27.36
CA LYS A 31 -15.30 2.10 -26.70
C LYS A 31 -14.73 1.83 -25.32
N ASN A 32 -13.71 2.57 -24.87
CA ASN A 32 -13.11 2.33 -23.56
C ASN A 32 -14.12 2.65 -22.44
N HIS A 33 -14.26 1.74 -21.48
CA HIS A 33 -15.19 1.85 -20.35
C HIS A 33 -15.01 3.15 -19.55
N TRP A 34 -13.78 3.65 -19.44
CA TRP A 34 -13.42 4.84 -18.66
C TRP A 34 -13.47 6.13 -19.48
N LEU A 35 -14.01 6.14 -20.71
CA LEU A 35 -13.96 7.30 -21.61
C LEU A 35 -14.52 8.58 -20.98
N GLU A 36 -15.64 8.51 -20.24
CA GLU A 36 -16.19 9.70 -19.58
C GLU A 36 -15.28 10.23 -18.47
N HIS A 37 -14.62 9.33 -17.74
CA HIS A 37 -13.64 9.68 -16.72
C HIS A 37 -12.42 10.34 -17.33
N THR A 38 -11.85 9.75 -18.39
CA THR A 38 -10.67 10.29 -19.09
C THR A 38 -10.92 11.69 -19.62
N ARG A 39 -12.08 11.94 -20.26
CA ARG A 39 -12.47 13.27 -20.74
C ARG A 39 -12.57 14.29 -19.60
N SER A 40 -13.18 13.90 -18.50
CA SER A 40 -13.35 14.77 -17.34
C SER A 40 -12.01 15.10 -16.68
N ILE A 41 -11.13 14.11 -16.53
CA ILE A 41 -9.77 14.29 -15.99
C ILE A 41 -8.94 15.19 -16.92
N ALA A 42 -8.90 14.91 -18.23
CA ALA A 42 -8.17 15.72 -19.20
C ALA A 42 -8.65 17.18 -19.21
N LYS A 43 -9.98 17.41 -19.14
CA LYS A 43 -10.56 18.75 -19.03
C LYS A 43 -10.11 19.47 -17.75
N LYS A 44 -10.06 18.76 -16.62
CA LYS A 44 -9.58 19.33 -15.35
C LYS A 44 -8.09 19.67 -15.42
N ILE A 45 -7.26 18.79 -15.99
CA ILE A 45 -5.83 19.04 -16.17
C ILE A 45 -5.60 20.30 -17.02
N LYS A 46 -6.29 20.45 -18.17
CA LYS A 46 -6.21 21.68 -18.98
C LYS A 46 -6.69 22.94 -18.26
N LYS A 47 -7.65 22.80 -17.34
CA LYS A 47 -8.11 23.92 -16.51
C LYS A 47 -7.05 24.32 -15.48
N ASP A 48 -6.35 23.34 -14.91
CA ASP A 48 -5.33 23.57 -13.89
C ASP A 48 -4.01 24.05 -14.50
N PHE A 49 -3.75 23.67 -15.75
CA PHE A 49 -2.54 24.00 -16.50
C PHE A 49 -2.94 24.46 -17.91
N SER A 50 -2.89 25.78 -18.14
CA SER A 50 -3.38 26.40 -19.39
C SER A 50 -2.43 26.29 -20.58
N ASP A 51 -1.14 26.04 -20.34
CA ASP A 51 -0.09 26.01 -21.38
C ASP A 51 0.77 24.74 -21.23
N ILE A 52 0.14 23.60 -21.54
CA ILE A 52 0.77 22.28 -21.45
C ILE A 52 1.47 21.96 -22.77
N THR A 53 2.71 21.47 -22.69
CA THR A 53 3.46 20.96 -23.85
C THR A 53 4.06 19.58 -23.58
N SER A 54 4.47 18.88 -24.64
CA SER A 54 5.21 17.61 -24.57
C SER A 54 4.55 16.53 -23.70
N VAL A 55 3.24 16.32 -23.85
CA VAL A 55 2.50 15.31 -23.07
C VAL A 55 2.87 13.91 -23.54
N ARG A 56 3.26 13.05 -22.61
CA ARG A 56 3.61 11.65 -22.88
C ARG A 56 3.06 10.72 -21.80
N HIS A 57 2.73 9.50 -22.21
CA HIS A 57 2.48 8.38 -21.30
C HIS A 57 3.83 7.85 -20.81
N LEU A 58 3.96 7.60 -19.50
CA LEU A 58 5.20 7.13 -18.89
C LEU A 58 5.35 5.60 -18.93
N GLY A 59 4.32 4.87 -19.38
CA GLY A 59 4.34 3.42 -19.42
C GLY A 59 4.07 2.76 -18.06
N ASN A 60 3.79 1.46 -18.11
CA ASN A 60 3.24 0.70 -16.98
C ASN A 60 4.31 -0.04 -16.16
N ASP A 61 5.57 0.40 -16.24
CA ASP A 61 6.67 -0.25 -15.56
C ASP A 61 6.64 -0.02 -14.04
N TYR A 62 7.48 -0.77 -13.32
CA TYR A 62 7.56 -0.66 -11.87
C TYR A 62 8.51 0.43 -11.37
N ALA A 63 9.20 1.13 -12.27
CA ALA A 63 10.22 2.15 -12.01
C ALA A 63 9.74 3.58 -12.29
N THR A 64 8.57 3.77 -12.90
CA THR A 64 7.95 5.08 -13.15
C THR A 64 7.09 5.54 -11.98
N ILE A 65 7.10 6.85 -11.77
CA ILE A 65 6.21 7.55 -10.84
C ILE A 65 5.12 8.18 -11.69
N GLY A 66 3.86 7.85 -11.41
CA GLY A 66 2.72 8.32 -12.18
C GLY A 66 2.58 7.65 -13.55
N ASP A 67 1.55 8.08 -14.28
CA ASP A 67 1.13 7.50 -15.55
C ASP A 67 1.43 8.43 -16.73
N ILE A 68 1.41 9.75 -16.48
CA ILE A 68 1.50 10.81 -17.50
C ILE A 68 2.52 11.86 -17.05
N SER A 69 3.30 12.39 -17.98
CA SER A 69 4.10 13.60 -17.75
C SER A 69 3.87 14.64 -18.83
N PHE A 70 4.02 15.91 -18.46
CA PHE A 70 4.00 17.02 -19.40
C PHE A 70 4.86 18.18 -18.90
N MET A 71 5.16 19.13 -19.79
CA MET A 71 5.86 20.36 -19.45
C MET A 71 4.87 21.51 -19.24
N TYR A 72 5.09 22.31 -18.20
CA TYR A 72 4.33 23.51 -17.87
C TYR A 72 5.30 24.60 -17.40
N TYR A 73 5.36 25.72 -18.13
CA TYR A 73 6.34 26.81 -17.91
C TYR A 73 7.79 26.30 -17.70
N GLY A 74 8.23 25.35 -18.54
CA GLY A 74 9.57 24.77 -18.46
C GLY A 74 9.79 23.77 -17.32
N GLN A 75 8.76 23.46 -16.53
CA GLN A 75 8.82 22.46 -15.46
C GLN A 75 8.06 21.20 -15.86
N GLU A 76 8.66 20.04 -15.62
CA GLU A 76 7.97 18.76 -15.78
C GLU A 76 6.99 18.54 -14.62
N ILE A 77 5.75 18.24 -14.96
CA ILE A 77 4.69 17.80 -14.04
C ILE A 77 4.41 16.33 -14.30
N ILE A 78 4.21 15.58 -13.22
CA ILE A 78 3.86 14.16 -13.28
C ILE A 78 2.43 14.01 -12.75
N VAL A 79 1.62 13.23 -13.45
CA VAL A 79 0.23 12.95 -13.10
C VAL A 79 0.03 11.45 -12.93
N GLU A 80 -0.71 11.09 -11.88
CA GLU A 80 -1.36 9.78 -11.78
C GLU A 80 -2.87 9.95 -11.82
N ALA A 81 -3.53 9.16 -12.67
CA ALA A 81 -4.96 9.18 -12.87
C ALA A 81 -5.61 7.97 -12.18
N LYS A 82 -6.52 8.24 -11.24
CA LYS A 82 -7.30 7.21 -10.54
C LYS A 82 -8.77 7.32 -10.92
N MET A 83 -9.34 6.21 -11.36
CA MET A 83 -10.72 6.15 -11.85
C MET A 83 -11.52 5.11 -11.05
N SER A 84 -12.76 5.44 -10.73
CA SER A 84 -13.64 4.60 -9.93
C SER A 84 -15.11 4.80 -10.31
N ASP A 85 -15.85 3.70 -10.37
CA ASP A 85 -17.31 3.69 -10.56
C ASP A 85 -18.09 3.90 -9.24
N LYS A 86 -17.41 4.33 -8.18
CA LYS A 86 -18.00 4.57 -6.85
C LYS A 86 -17.73 5.98 -6.34
N LYS A 87 -18.69 6.52 -5.59
CA LYS A 87 -18.68 7.88 -4.98
C LYS A 87 -17.44 8.19 -4.13
N SER A 88 -16.94 7.21 -3.38
CA SER A 88 -15.76 7.38 -2.55
C SER A 88 -15.13 6.02 -2.23
N GLY A 89 -13.80 6.01 -2.16
CA GLY A 89 -13.01 4.84 -1.81
C GLY A 89 -11.74 5.25 -1.09
N ARG A 90 -11.85 5.90 0.07
CA ARG A 90 -10.70 6.11 0.97
C ARG A 90 -10.70 4.99 2.02
N GLY A 91 -10.23 3.81 1.60
CA GLY A 91 -9.91 2.70 2.51
C GLY A 91 -8.56 2.92 3.20
N THR A 92 -8.03 1.89 3.88
CA THR A 92 -6.63 1.81 4.36
C THR A 92 -5.64 2.44 3.37
N LYS A 93 -4.74 3.32 3.84
CA LYS A 93 -3.79 4.05 2.98
C LYS A 93 -2.93 3.10 2.15
N ALA A 94 -2.51 2.00 2.77
CA ALA A 94 -1.89 0.88 2.07
C ALA A 94 -2.12 -0.43 2.83
N ASN A 95 -2.25 -1.52 2.06
CA ASN A 95 -2.07 -2.89 2.56
C ASN A 95 -0.88 -3.49 1.82
N ILE A 96 0.24 -3.69 2.51
CA ILE A 96 1.49 -4.17 1.91
C ILE A 96 1.90 -5.52 2.48
N SER A 97 2.88 -6.15 1.81
CA SER A 97 3.52 -7.38 2.28
C SER A 97 3.93 -7.25 3.75
N GLN A 98 3.70 -8.32 4.53
CA GLN A 98 4.19 -8.47 5.91
C GLN A 98 5.70 -8.29 6.05
N ASN A 99 6.44 -8.56 4.97
CA ASN A 99 7.90 -8.46 4.95
C ASN A 99 8.40 -7.08 4.54
N ALA A 100 7.51 -6.11 4.25
CA ALA A 100 7.92 -4.84 3.65
C ALA A 100 8.83 -3.99 4.56
N LEU A 101 8.82 -4.20 5.89
CA LEU A 101 9.75 -3.50 6.77
C LEU A 101 11.21 -3.95 6.58
N THR A 102 11.47 -5.16 6.10
CA THR A 102 12.84 -5.71 5.97
C THR A 102 13.26 -5.90 4.52
N GLU A 103 12.35 -6.29 3.63
CA GLU A 103 12.62 -6.44 2.18
C GLU A 103 13.09 -5.14 1.52
N ASN A 104 12.73 -4.00 2.11
CA ASN A 104 13.08 -2.66 1.64
C ASN A 104 14.34 -2.07 2.29
N LYS A 105 15.15 -2.91 2.96
CA LYS A 105 16.42 -2.51 3.59
C LYS A 105 16.25 -1.30 4.52
N LEU A 106 15.16 -1.24 5.30
CA LEU A 106 14.96 -0.16 6.28
C LEU A 106 15.90 -0.28 7.49
N PHE A 107 16.52 -1.45 7.62
CA PHE A 107 17.50 -1.79 8.64
C PHE A 107 18.79 -2.26 7.96
N GLY A 108 19.92 -2.05 8.64
CA GLY A 108 21.22 -2.56 8.24
C GLY A 108 21.44 -4.01 8.70
N GLY A 109 22.17 -4.77 7.89
CA GLY A 109 22.48 -6.18 8.16
C GLY A 109 21.42 -7.16 7.65
N GLY A 110 21.61 -8.45 7.96
CA GLY A 110 20.68 -9.53 7.64
C GLY A 110 19.55 -9.63 8.66
N VAL A 111 18.58 -8.72 8.57
CA VAL A 111 17.42 -8.70 9.46
C VAL A 111 16.34 -9.65 8.94
N ASP A 112 15.88 -10.55 9.80
CA ASP A 112 14.82 -11.51 9.46
C ASP A 112 13.53 -10.76 9.11
N SER A 113 12.95 -11.10 7.97
CA SER A 113 11.57 -10.75 7.65
C SER A 113 10.58 -11.43 8.58
N TRP A 114 9.33 -10.94 8.60
CA TRP A 114 8.26 -11.54 9.40
C TRP A 114 8.07 -13.02 9.06
N SER A 115 8.10 -13.36 7.77
CA SER A 115 8.02 -14.75 7.30
C SER A 115 9.17 -15.61 7.83
N GLU A 116 10.41 -15.11 7.78
CA GLU A 116 11.58 -15.84 8.28
C GLU A 116 11.55 -15.99 9.80
N PHE A 117 11.23 -14.91 10.53
CA PHE A 117 11.08 -14.91 11.97
C PHE A 117 10.06 -15.97 12.44
N ARG A 118 8.89 -16.00 11.79
CA ARG A 118 7.85 -17.02 12.06
C ARG A 118 8.30 -18.43 11.72
N ASN A 119 9.03 -18.61 10.62
CA ASN A 119 9.54 -19.91 10.23
C ASN A 119 10.50 -20.46 11.30
N LYS A 120 11.42 -19.62 11.80
CA LYS A 120 12.33 -19.98 12.92
C LYS A 120 11.58 -20.34 14.19
N LYS A 121 10.45 -19.68 14.46
CA LYS A 121 9.54 -19.98 15.58
C LYS A 121 8.63 -21.19 15.36
N ARG A 122 8.74 -21.86 14.19
CA ARG A 122 7.92 -23.02 13.81
C ARG A 122 6.42 -22.70 13.91
N HIS A 123 6.02 -21.50 13.48
CA HIS A 123 4.68 -20.98 13.72
C HIS A 123 3.57 -21.93 13.27
N ASP A 124 3.69 -22.42 12.04
CA ASP A 124 2.68 -23.27 11.43
C ASP A 124 2.49 -24.59 12.16
N LEU A 125 3.56 -25.13 12.75
CA LEU A 125 3.51 -26.38 13.52
C LEU A 125 2.75 -26.21 14.83
N TRP A 126 3.00 -25.12 15.56
CA TRP A 126 2.27 -24.91 16.80
C TRP A 126 0.80 -24.55 16.56
N VAL A 127 0.48 -23.79 15.50
CA VAL A 127 -0.90 -23.49 15.13
C VAL A 127 -1.65 -24.79 14.82
N MET A 128 -1.06 -25.67 14.00
CA MET A 128 -1.64 -26.97 13.70
C MET A 128 -1.88 -27.80 14.96
N LYS A 129 -0.91 -27.81 15.90
CA LYS A 129 -1.09 -28.51 17.19
C LYS A 129 -2.33 -28.06 17.96
N TYR A 130 -2.61 -26.76 18.04
CA TYR A 130 -3.83 -26.25 18.68
C TYR A 130 -5.09 -26.61 17.90
N LEU A 131 -5.05 -26.52 16.57
CA LEU A 131 -6.19 -26.91 15.73
C LEU A 131 -6.52 -28.41 15.93
N ASP A 132 -5.51 -29.27 16.00
CA ASP A 132 -5.65 -30.72 16.18
C ASP A 132 -6.18 -31.15 17.56
N GLU A 133 -6.27 -30.23 18.53
CA GLU A 133 -6.97 -30.47 19.79
C GLU A 133 -8.49 -30.61 19.60
N PHE A 134 -9.03 -30.03 18.54
CA PHE A 134 -10.44 -30.19 18.20
C PHE A 134 -10.66 -31.52 17.47
N LYS A 135 -11.51 -32.40 18.02
CA LYS A 135 -11.72 -33.76 17.49
C LYS A 135 -12.96 -33.89 16.61
N GLU A 136 -13.89 -32.95 16.66
CA GLU A 136 -15.18 -33.01 15.97
C GLU A 136 -15.12 -32.43 14.53
N TYR A 137 -13.98 -32.56 13.86
CA TYR A 137 -13.88 -32.14 12.46
C TYR A 137 -14.68 -33.10 11.56
N PRO A 138 -15.39 -32.60 10.53
CA PRO A 138 -15.99 -33.45 9.51
C PRO A 138 -14.91 -34.28 8.79
N GLU A 139 -15.21 -35.56 8.51
CA GLU A 139 -14.26 -36.48 7.85
C GLU A 139 -13.79 -35.96 6.48
N ASN A 140 -14.67 -35.25 5.76
CA ASN A 140 -14.37 -34.68 4.44
C ASN A 140 -13.72 -33.29 4.49
N LEU A 141 -13.41 -32.75 5.68
CA LEU A 141 -12.73 -31.46 5.79
C LEU A 141 -11.25 -31.62 5.41
N PRO A 142 -10.71 -30.82 4.47
CA PRO A 142 -9.27 -30.78 4.22
C PRO A 142 -8.50 -30.47 5.51
N GLN A 143 -7.48 -31.28 5.79
CA GLN A 143 -6.79 -31.27 7.08
C GLN A 143 -5.71 -30.18 7.21
N ASP A 144 -5.65 -29.25 6.25
CA ASP A 144 -4.75 -28.11 6.32
C ASP A 144 -5.21 -27.05 7.33
N LYS A 145 -4.24 -26.24 7.74
CA LYS A 145 -4.37 -25.15 8.72
C LYS A 145 -5.49 -24.17 8.41
N GLU A 146 -5.65 -23.79 7.15
CA GLU A 146 -6.64 -22.77 6.77
C GLU A 146 -8.06 -23.31 6.87
N ASN A 147 -8.29 -24.52 6.38
CA ASN A 147 -9.61 -25.15 6.39
C ASN A 147 -10.06 -25.52 7.80
N LYS A 148 -9.16 -26.08 8.62
CA LYS A 148 -9.42 -26.32 10.05
C LYS A 148 -9.81 -25.05 10.80
N ALA A 149 -9.06 -23.96 10.61
CA ALA A 149 -9.38 -22.69 11.26
C ALA A 149 -10.68 -22.05 10.76
N ARG A 150 -10.97 -22.14 9.45
CA ARG A 150 -12.25 -21.68 8.89
C ARG A 150 -13.43 -22.41 9.51
N TYR A 151 -13.30 -23.73 9.67
CA TYR A 151 -14.29 -24.55 10.32
C TYR A 151 -14.51 -24.09 11.77
N LEU A 152 -13.45 -24.02 12.59
CA LEU A 152 -13.56 -23.56 13.97
C LEU A 152 -14.16 -22.15 14.08
N ARG A 153 -13.80 -21.23 13.17
CA ARG A 153 -14.37 -19.88 13.20
C ARG A 153 -15.88 -19.88 12.99
N LYS A 154 -16.41 -20.72 12.11
CA LYS A 154 -17.85 -20.87 11.90
C LYS A 154 -18.51 -21.50 13.14
N PHE A 155 -17.81 -22.44 13.79
CA PHE A 155 -18.34 -23.25 14.88
C PHE A 155 -18.20 -22.63 16.28
N LYS A 156 -17.31 -21.65 16.46
CA LYS A 156 -16.97 -21.05 17.78
C LYS A 156 -18.14 -20.47 18.57
N LYS A 157 -19.25 -20.12 17.92
CA LYS A 157 -20.46 -19.62 18.61
C LYS A 157 -21.24 -20.74 19.30
N LYS A 158 -21.07 -21.98 18.84
CA LYS A 158 -21.81 -23.17 19.29
C LYS A 158 -20.96 -24.13 20.12
N ASN A 159 -19.63 -23.99 20.08
CA ASN A 159 -18.70 -24.87 20.78
C ASN A 159 -17.62 -24.06 21.49
N LYS A 160 -17.55 -24.21 22.82
CA LYS A 160 -16.62 -23.49 23.69
C LYS A 160 -15.15 -23.83 23.39
N LYS A 161 -14.85 -25.11 23.16
CA LYS A 161 -13.49 -25.58 22.85
C LYS A 161 -12.98 -24.97 21.54
N ALA A 162 -13.83 -24.85 20.52
CA ALA A 162 -13.47 -24.17 19.27
C ALA A 162 -13.13 -22.69 19.49
N ALA A 163 -13.84 -21.99 20.37
CA ALA A 163 -13.53 -20.61 20.75
C ALA A 163 -12.23 -20.50 21.54
N GLU A 164 -12.00 -21.39 22.50
CA GLU A 164 -10.78 -21.45 23.31
C GLU A 164 -9.54 -21.67 22.43
N ILE A 165 -9.58 -22.64 21.51
CA ILE A 165 -8.48 -22.92 20.58
C ILE A 165 -8.12 -21.67 19.76
N LEU A 166 -9.12 -20.99 19.17
CA LEU A 166 -8.87 -19.79 18.38
C LEU A 166 -8.35 -18.63 19.24
N ASN A 167 -8.81 -18.50 20.49
CA ASN A 167 -8.34 -17.48 21.40
C ASN A 167 -6.88 -17.72 21.82
N GLU A 168 -6.49 -18.97 22.10
CA GLU A 168 -5.10 -19.32 22.43
C GLU A 168 -4.16 -19.08 21.24
N ILE A 169 -4.57 -19.45 20.03
CA ILE A 169 -3.84 -19.13 18.80
C ILE A 169 -3.65 -17.61 18.66
N GLN A 170 -4.73 -16.83 18.81
CA GLN A 170 -4.68 -15.37 18.72
C GLN A 170 -3.76 -14.76 19.80
N LYS A 171 -3.82 -15.28 21.04
CA LYS A 171 -3.03 -14.78 22.17
C LYS A 171 -1.54 -15.06 21.98
N ARG A 172 -1.19 -16.26 21.50
CA ARG A 172 0.21 -16.61 21.21
C ARG A 172 0.74 -15.83 20.00
N ASP A 173 -0.06 -15.72 18.95
CA ASP A 173 0.29 -14.93 17.77
C ASP A 173 0.56 -13.45 18.10
N ARG A 174 -0.27 -12.85 18.97
CA ARG A 174 -0.05 -11.48 19.45
C ARG A 174 1.32 -11.32 20.11
N ARG A 175 1.71 -12.27 20.97
CA ARG A 175 3.04 -12.27 21.60
C ARG A 175 4.16 -12.38 20.56
N GLU A 176 4.02 -13.24 19.54
CA GLU A 176 5.02 -13.32 18.47
C GLU A 176 5.15 -12.01 17.67
N LYS A 177 4.06 -11.25 17.49
CA LYS A 177 4.13 -9.90 16.88
C LYS A 177 4.88 -8.91 17.76
N GLU A 178 4.57 -8.90 19.05
CA GLU A 178 5.25 -8.04 20.04
C GLU A 178 6.75 -8.39 20.09
N GLU A 179 7.10 -9.68 20.13
CA GLU A 179 8.48 -10.17 20.07
C GLU A 179 9.19 -9.73 18.78
N TYR A 180 8.53 -9.81 17.63
CA TYR A 180 9.11 -9.39 16.36
C TYR A 180 9.35 -7.87 16.29
N LEU A 181 8.39 -7.07 16.75
CA LEU A 181 8.56 -5.61 16.80
C LEU A 181 9.65 -5.21 17.79
N LEU A 182 9.75 -5.90 18.93
CA LEU A 182 10.87 -5.75 19.85
C LEU A 182 12.21 -6.17 19.20
N TYR A 183 12.22 -7.26 18.43
CA TYR A 183 13.40 -7.67 17.66
C TYR A 183 13.82 -6.58 16.66
N LEU A 184 12.88 -6.01 15.89
CA LEU A 184 13.15 -4.93 14.95
C LEU A 184 13.63 -3.65 15.64
N SER A 185 13.10 -3.35 16.84
CA SER A 185 13.50 -2.15 17.60
C SER A 185 14.99 -2.12 17.97
N LYS A 186 15.61 -3.30 18.06
CA LYS A 186 17.04 -3.46 18.39
C LYS A 186 17.95 -3.39 17.16
N GLN A 187 17.38 -3.35 15.95
CA GLN A 187 18.16 -3.34 14.71
C GLN A 187 18.60 -1.92 14.36
N LYS A 188 19.77 -1.81 13.73
CA LYS A 188 20.27 -0.53 13.21
C LYS A 188 19.38 -0.08 12.05
N GLN A 189 18.69 1.04 12.22
CA GLN A 189 17.85 1.62 11.18
C GLN A 189 18.68 2.37 10.13
N ILE A 190 18.18 2.45 8.90
CA ILE A 190 18.74 3.22 7.79
C ILE A 190 17.77 4.39 7.49
N PRO A 191 18.01 5.59 8.06
CA PRO A 191 17.09 6.72 7.98
C PRO A 191 16.71 7.12 6.56
N GLU A 192 17.65 7.03 5.61
CA GLU A 192 17.41 7.37 4.22
C GLU A 192 16.43 6.40 3.53
N ASN A 193 16.56 5.10 3.77
CA ASN A 193 15.62 4.12 3.23
C ASN A 193 14.24 4.25 3.89
N ILE A 194 14.19 4.62 5.17
CA ILE A 194 12.93 4.93 5.87
C ILE A 194 12.27 6.17 5.25
N ARG A 195 13.03 7.22 4.96
CA ARG A 195 12.56 8.43 4.26
C ARG A 195 11.98 8.11 2.89
N ARG A 196 12.68 7.28 2.10
CA ARG A 196 12.22 6.84 0.77
C ARG A 196 10.97 5.97 0.87
N PHE A 197 10.95 5.02 1.81
CA PHE A 197 9.79 4.17 2.07
C PHE A 197 8.55 4.98 2.48
N LEU A 198 8.69 5.90 3.44
CA LEU A 198 7.64 6.85 3.83
C LEU A 198 7.10 7.61 2.62
N SER A 199 7.99 8.13 1.79
CA SER A 199 7.63 8.88 0.58
C SER A 199 6.78 8.03 -0.37
N LEU A 200 7.20 6.78 -0.63
CA LEU A 200 6.46 5.85 -1.48
C LEU A 200 5.04 5.58 -0.94
N ILE A 201 4.90 5.36 0.36
CA ILE A 201 3.59 5.11 0.97
C ILE A 201 2.69 6.35 0.92
N ILE A 202 3.24 7.55 1.14
CA ILE A 202 2.49 8.82 1.01
C ILE A 202 1.94 8.99 -0.40
N LEU A 203 2.71 8.64 -1.43
CA LEU A 203 2.30 8.70 -2.83
C LEU A 203 1.30 7.57 -3.21
N GLY A 204 0.97 6.68 -2.26
CA GLY A 204 0.08 5.54 -2.49
C GLY A 204 0.75 4.38 -3.23
N ILE A 205 2.09 4.33 -3.30
CA ILE A 205 2.84 3.25 -3.94
C ILE A 205 3.03 2.12 -2.93
N HIS A 206 2.29 1.03 -3.13
CA HIS A 206 2.18 -0.06 -2.15
C HIS A 206 2.44 -1.47 -2.73
N LYS A 207 2.74 -1.59 -4.02
CA LYS A 207 3.12 -2.87 -4.65
C LYS A 207 4.59 -3.20 -4.35
N LYS A 208 4.87 -4.45 -3.98
CA LYS A 208 6.20 -4.91 -3.57
C LYS A 208 7.27 -4.60 -4.63
N GLU A 209 6.95 -4.88 -5.89
CA GLU A 209 7.86 -4.70 -7.03
C GLU A 209 8.16 -3.21 -7.26
N LYS A 210 7.13 -2.34 -7.20
CA LYS A 210 7.29 -0.89 -7.32
C LYS A 210 8.13 -0.30 -6.18
N ILE A 211 7.83 -0.68 -4.94
CA ILE A 211 8.60 -0.19 -3.79
C ILE A 211 10.06 -0.62 -3.93
N SER A 212 10.31 -1.88 -4.27
CA SER A 212 11.67 -2.42 -4.40
C SER A 212 12.49 -1.74 -5.49
N ALA A 213 11.85 -1.36 -6.61
CA ALA A 213 12.49 -0.64 -7.70
C ALA A 213 12.77 0.83 -7.31
N LEU A 214 11.75 1.55 -6.85
CA LEU A 214 11.83 2.99 -6.63
C LEU A 214 12.65 3.38 -5.39
N ILE A 215 12.69 2.52 -4.36
CA ILE A 215 13.48 2.81 -3.15
C ILE A 215 14.99 2.87 -3.44
N ARG A 216 15.43 2.39 -4.60
CA ARG A 216 16.84 2.43 -5.04
C ARG A 216 17.10 3.52 -6.08
N SER A 217 16.09 4.15 -6.67
CA SER A 217 16.25 5.13 -7.74
C SER A 217 16.67 6.51 -7.22
N ASP A 218 17.87 6.98 -7.57
CA ASP A 218 18.48 8.18 -6.98
C ASP A 218 17.66 9.46 -7.20
N ASP A 219 16.93 9.54 -8.31
CA ASP A 219 16.07 10.68 -8.67
C ASP A 219 14.63 10.57 -8.13
N PHE A 220 14.28 9.46 -7.46
CA PHE A 220 12.90 9.15 -7.06
C PHE A 220 12.24 10.29 -6.29
N ILE A 221 12.91 10.81 -5.26
CA ILE A 221 12.34 11.86 -4.41
C ILE A 221 12.10 13.13 -5.19
N PHE A 222 13.03 13.50 -6.08
CA PHE A 222 12.91 14.69 -6.89
C PHE A 222 11.71 14.59 -7.85
N LYS A 223 11.55 13.43 -8.52
CA LYS A 223 10.39 13.17 -9.37
C LYS A 223 9.09 13.12 -8.58
N ALA A 224 9.09 12.47 -7.41
CA ALA A 224 7.92 12.36 -6.54
C ALA A 224 7.35 13.72 -6.09
N GLN A 225 8.20 14.73 -5.92
CA GLN A 225 7.78 16.09 -5.54
C GLN A 225 7.01 16.81 -6.65
N LYS A 226 6.97 16.27 -7.87
CA LYS A 226 6.24 16.79 -9.03
C LYS A 226 4.90 16.08 -9.28
N LEU A 227 4.54 15.11 -8.43
CA LEU A 227 3.37 14.25 -8.64
C LEU A 227 2.07 14.94 -8.19
N ILE A 228 1.08 14.92 -9.06
CA ILE A 228 -0.30 15.32 -8.77
C ILE A 228 -1.24 14.15 -9.05
N LEU A 229 -2.09 13.83 -8.09
CA LEU A 229 -3.11 12.79 -8.25
C LEU A 229 -4.40 13.43 -8.77
N TYR A 230 -4.97 12.87 -9.83
CA TYR A 230 -6.32 13.20 -10.29
C TYR A 230 -7.25 12.01 -10.04
N TYR A 231 -8.39 12.27 -9.42
CA TYR A 231 -9.41 11.27 -9.16
C TYR A 231 -10.66 11.60 -9.97
N GLY A 232 -11.06 10.71 -10.87
CA GLY A 232 -12.38 10.72 -11.52
C GLY A 232 -13.29 9.70 -10.86
N ASN A 233 -14.31 10.15 -10.14
CA ASN A 233 -15.25 9.26 -9.44
C ASN A 233 -16.67 9.42 -9.99
N LEU A 234 -17.34 8.31 -10.27
CA LEU A 234 -18.75 8.32 -10.63
C LEU A 234 -19.62 8.60 -9.41
N SER A 235 -20.40 9.67 -9.48
CA SER A 235 -21.34 10.11 -8.45
C SER A 235 -22.63 10.59 -9.11
N ASP A 236 -23.76 9.94 -8.81
CA ASP A 236 -25.09 10.31 -9.33
C ASP A 236 -25.10 10.47 -10.86
N LYS A 237 -24.54 9.47 -11.57
CA LYS A 237 -24.40 9.41 -13.03
C LYS A 237 -23.54 10.54 -13.64
N LYS A 238 -22.72 11.22 -12.85
CA LYS A 238 -21.75 12.23 -13.31
C LYS A 238 -20.36 11.91 -12.80
N ILE A 239 -19.35 12.23 -13.59
CA ILE A 239 -17.95 12.14 -13.13
C ILE A 239 -17.60 13.41 -12.35
N ILE A 240 -17.25 13.23 -11.08
CA ILE A 240 -16.67 14.28 -10.25
C ILE A 240 -15.16 14.11 -10.27
N VAL A 241 -14.46 15.16 -10.70
CA VAL A 241 -12.99 15.18 -10.72
C VAL A 241 -12.46 16.02 -9.58
N SER A 242 -11.54 15.44 -8.81
CA SER A 242 -10.79 16.13 -7.76
C SER A 242 -9.29 15.91 -7.98
N SER A 243 -8.45 16.79 -7.45
CA SER A 243 -7.00 16.65 -7.51
C SER A 243 -6.35 16.83 -6.14
N GLU A 244 -5.18 16.22 -5.98
CA GLU A 244 -4.36 16.28 -4.78
C GLU A 244 -2.89 16.46 -5.18
N ASP A 245 -2.29 17.58 -4.78
CA ASP A 245 -0.87 17.84 -4.95
C ASP A 245 -0.06 17.13 -3.84
N VAL A 246 0.09 15.82 -4.05
CA VAL A 246 0.86 14.95 -3.16
C VAL A 246 2.35 15.26 -3.19
N GLY A 247 2.87 15.77 -4.32
CA GLY A 247 4.26 16.19 -4.47
C GLY A 247 4.62 17.36 -3.55
N SER A 248 3.82 18.41 -3.55
CA SER A 248 3.98 19.55 -2.63
C SER A 248 3.80 19.14 -1.17
N SER A 249 2.83 18.26 -0.88
CA SER A 249 2.62 17.73 0.48
C SER A 249 3.84 16.95 0.96
N LEU A 250 4.40 16.09 0.11
CA LEU A 250 5.63 15.36 0.39
C LEU A 250 6.81 16.31 0.60
N LYS A 251 6.99 17.32 -0.26
CA LYS A 251 8.06 18.33 -0.13
C LYS A 251 8.01 19.02 1.23
N LYS A 252 6.83 19.44 1.69
CA LYS A 252 6.62 20.06 3.00
C LYS A 252 6.99 19.12 4.17
N ILE A 253 6.64 17.85 4.07
CA ILE A 253 7.01 16.84 5.09
C ILE A 253 8.53 16.66 5.10
N LEU A 254 9.15 16.48 3.94
CA LEU A 254 10.58 16.22 3.81
C LEU A 254 11.44 17.42 4.25
N SER A 255 11.01 18.66 4.02
CA SER A 255 11.74 19.85 4.45
C SER A 255 11.60 20.16 5.95
N LYS A 256 10.54 19.65 6.60
CA LYS A 256 10.25 19.92 8.01
C LYS A 256 11.11 19.12 8.99
N PHE A 257 11.56 17.93 8.61
CA PHE A 257 12.20 16.98 9.51
C PHE A 257 13.67 16.75 9.16
N LYS A 258 14.53 16.68 10.19
CA LYS A 258 15.98 16.45 10.03
C LYS A 258 16.29 15.04 9.56
N TYR A 259 15.57 14.06 10.09
CA TYR A 259 15.69 12.66 9.69
C TYR A 259 14.41 11.90 10.05
N PHE A 260 14.30 10.68 9.54
CA PHE A 260 13.15 9.80 9.69
C PHE A 260 13.57 8.50 10.38
N LYS A 261 12.69 7.96 11.23
CA LYS A 261 12.90 6.67 11.89
C LYS A 261 11.58 5.93 12.09
N ILE A 262 11.69 4.65 12.39
CA ILE A 262 10.60 3.81 12.88
C ILE A 262 10.67 3.84 14.41
N ASN A 263 9.59 4.30 15.04
CA ASN A 263 9.42 4.23 16.47
C ASN A 263 8.65 2.96 16.84
N PHE A 264 9.22 2.17 17.75
CA PHE A 264 8.63 0.96 18.29
C PHE A 264 8.23 1.24 19.73
N SER A 265 6.95 1.13 20.04
CA SER A 265 6.48 1.16 21.41
C SER A 265 6.51 -0.26 21.98
N PRO A 266 6.83 -0.42 23.28
CA PRO A 266 6.69 -1.71 23.94
C PRO A 266 5.20 -2.11 23.97
N ASP A 267 4.96 -3.43 23.98
CA ASP A 267 3.66 -4.06 24.24
C ASP A 267 2.52 -3.71 23.26
N VAL A 268 2.88 -3.26 22.05
CA VAL A 268 1.92 -3.00 20.97
C VAL A 268 2.26 -3.79 19.71
N THR A 269 1.23 -4.17 18.95
CA THR A 269 1.38 -4.84 17.65
C THR A 269 1.48 -3.85 16.49
N CYS A 270 1.98 -2.64 16.76
CA CYS A 270 2.14 -1.59 15.77
C CYS A 270 3.47 -0.84 15.96
N CYS A 271 3.93 -0.21 14.89
CA CYS A 271 5.04 0.75 14.94
C CYS A 271 4.65 2.02 14.19
N LYS A 272 5.41 3.09 14.39
CA LYS A 272 5.12 4.41 13.81
C LYS A 272 6.28 4.88 12.97
N LEU A 273 6.02 5.33 11.75
CA LEU A 273 6.99 6.12 11.00
C LEU A 273 6.92 7.55 11.52
N VAL A 274 8.06 8.05 11.99
CA VAL A 274 8.15 9.38 12.60
C VAL A 274 9.19 10.24 11.88
N GLY A 275 8.87 11.52 11.74
CA GLY A 275 9.84 12.57 11.42
C GLY A 275 10.38 13.17 12.71
N VAL A 276 11.69 13.43 12.77
CA VAL A 276 12.32 14.10 13.91
C VAL A 276 12.58 15.56 13.54
N ASP A 277 11.97 16.48 14.28
CA ASP A 277 12.10 17.92 14.00
C ASP A 277 13.46 18.48 14.46
N SER A 278 13.71 19.77 14.21
CA SER A 278 14.95 20.44 14.60
C SER A 278 15.18 20.50 16.12
N LYS A 279 14.13 20.36 16.92
CA LYS A 279 14.16 20.33 18.38
C LYS A 279 14.31 18.91 18.94
N GLY A 280 14.34 17.89 18.08
CA GLY A 280 14.44 16.48 18.47
C GLY A 280 13.09 15.82 18.80
N ASN A 281 11.96 16.50 18.59
CA ASN A 281 10.64 15.91 18.84
C ASN A 281 10.27 14.91 17.74
N ASN A 282 9.69 13.78 18.14
CA ASN A 282 9.15 12.80 17.21
C ASN A 282 7.71 13.18 16.82
N VAL A 283 7.46 13.42 15.54
CA VAL A 283 6.11 13.62 15.00
C VAL A 283 5.70 12.36 14.25
N THR A 284 4.56 11.77 14.63
CA THR A 284 4.01 10.60 13.93
C THR A 284 3.49 11.01 12.57
N LEU A 285 3.92 10.29 11.53
CA LEU A 285 3.52 10.53 10.14
C LEU A 285 2.68 9.40 9.58
N LEU A 286 2.97 8.16 9.97
CA LEU A 286 2.18 6.98 9.61
C LEU A 286 2.21 5.97 10.77
N GLN A 287 1.12 5.25 10.97
CA GLN A 287 1.05 4.08 11.85
C GLN A 287 0.97 2.80 11.02
N ILE A 288 1.82 1.83 11.36
CA ILE A 288 1.90 0.52 10.69
C ILE A 288 1.43 -0.56 11.67
N VAL A 289 0.44 -1.35 11.26
CA VAL A 289 -0.14 -2.43 12.06
C VAL A 289 0.00 -3.77 11.33
N LEU A 290 0.54 -4.79 12.02
CA LEU A 290 0.52 -6.17 11.53
C LEU A 290 -0.89 -6.76 11.69
N HIS A 291 -1.67 -6.81 10.61
CA HIS A 291 -3.06 -7.22 10.61
C HIS A 291 -3.31 -8.51 9.82
N TRP A 292 -4.24 -9.36 10.26
CA TRP A 292 -4.55 -10.63 9.60
C TRP A 292 -5.69 -10.50 8.59
N LYS A 293 -5.60 -11.27 7.49
CA LYS A 293 -6.70 -11.44 6.54
C LYS A 293 -7.84 -12.32 7.11
N ASN A 294 -9.01 -12.23 6.49
CA ASN A 294 -10.33 -12.73 6.93
C ASN A 294 -10.50 -14.26 7.14
N ILE A 295 -9.53 -15.02 7.68
CA ILE A 295 -9.75 -16.42 8.12
C ILE A 295 -9.92 -16.48 9.63
N ALA A 296 -8.86 -16.31 10.40
CA ALA A 296 -8.86 -16.09 11.84
C ALA A 296 -7.48 -15.51 12.19
N GLN A 297 -7.39 -14.79 13.31
CA GLN A 297 -6.14 -14.18 13.75
C GLN A 297 -5.10 -15.29 14.01
N GLY A 298 -3.85 -15.09 13.57
CA GLY A 298 -2.76 -16.06 13.75
C GLY A 298 -2.79 -17.28 12.82
N ILE A 299 -3.68 -17.32 11.81
CA ILE A 299 -3.75 -18.47 10.90
C ILE A 299 -3.01 -18.23 9.59
N LYS A 300 -3.35 -17.12 8.92
CA LYS A 300 -2.77 -16.79 7.62
C LYS A 300 -1.38 -16.19 7.76
N THR A 301 -0.91 -15.54 6.71
CA THR A 301 0.18 -14.55 6.73
C THR A 301 -0.46 -13.16 6.89
N PRO A 302 0.08 -12.25 7.74
CA PRO A 302 -0.55 -10.96 7.96
C PRO A 302 -0.23 -10.05 6.76
N CYS A 303 -0.81 -8.87 6.74
CA CYS A 303 -0.36 -7.75 5.94
C CYS A 303 0.00 -6.59 6.87
N LEU A 304 0.82 -5.66 6.39
CA LEU A 304 1.01 -4.39 7.06
C LEU A 304 -0.06 -3.43 6.57
N ASN A 305 -0.96 -3.05 7.48
CA ASN A 305 -1.95 -2.01 7.24
C ASN A 305 -1.34 -0.69 7.67
N ILE A 306 -1.37 0.30 6.79
CA ILE A 306 -0.82 1.63 7.06
C ILE A 306 -1.95 2.65 7.15
N PHE A 307 -1.86 3.50 8.17
CA PHE A 307 -2.79 4.56 8.51
C PHE A 307 -2.05 5.88 8.65
N ASP A 308 -2.76 6.99 8.40
CA ASP A 308 -2.30 8.35 8.72
C ASP A 308 -2.34 8.62 10.23
#